data_AF-A0A7S2JHE9-F1
#
_entry.id   AF-A0A7S2JHE9-F1
#
_cell.length_a   1.000
_cell.length_b   1.000
_cell.length_c   1.000
_cell.angle_alpha   90.00
_cell.angle_beta   90.00
_cell.angle_gamma   90.00
#
_symmetry.space_group_name_H-M   'P 1'
#
loop_
_entity.id
_entity.type
_entity.pdbx_description
1 polymer ?
#
loop_
_entity_poly.entity_id
_entity_poly.type
_entity_poly.pdbx_seq_one_letter_code
_entity_poly.pdbx_strand_id
1 'polypeptide(L)'
;WIKPEGTYGCYQAGKGEVYVCSHRAARNMSFQDILMPWGKPELLLEVTGQDMLGTKVHCPTAKYDAVYLLPLLTIKMDKGTGVVTSVPSDSPDDYAAFMDLMKPGKREHFGIKSEWVEPFELVPIIDVEIDGEMQTLAAKYMCEKLGVQSQKDTEKLQEAHDVCYKLGFDKGTMSAGPFKGQPVKKAKLQFRAQMISDGQAFLYSEIDGEMQ
;
A
#
# COMPACT_ATOMS: atom_id res chain seq x y z
N TRP A 1 0.82 1.94 4.97
CA TRP A 1 2.24 2.21 5.28
C TRP A 1 2.55 3.67 5.15
N ILE A 2 3.33 4.20 6.08
CA ILE A 2 3.83 5.57 6.14
C ILE A 2 5.33 5.53 6.48
N LYS A 3 6.14 6.46 5.95
CA LYS A 3 7.55 6.56 6.33
C LYS A 3 7.67 7.45 7.56
N PRO A 4 8.17 6.97 8.72
CA PRO A 4 8.20 7.78 9.95
C PRO A 4 8.92 9.12 9.78
N GLU A 5 10.07 9.12 9.11
CA GLU A 5 10.90 10.31 8.86
C GLU A 5 10.44 11.13 7.64
N GLY A 6 9.39 10.70 6.95
CA GLY A 6 8.83 11.40 5.80
C GLY A 6 8.04 12.64 6.22
N THR A 7 8.17 13.72 5.45
CA THR A 7 7.33 14.93 5.59
C THR A 7 6.13 14.84 4.65
N TYR A 8 4.94 15.07 5.19
CA TYR A 8 3.65 15.02 4.49
C TYR A 8 2.90 16.34 4.69
N GLY A 9 2.05 16.68 3.72
CA GLY A 9 1.15 17.82 3.83
C GLY A 9 -0.31 17.38 3.86
N CYS A 10 -1.12 18.09 4.65
CA CYS A 10 -2.56 18.07 4.61
C CYS A 10 -3.03 19.18 3.66
N TYR A 11 -3.61 18.82 2.52
CA TYR A 11 -4.01 19.75 1.47
C TYR A 11 -5.52 19.85 1.34
N GLN A 12 -6.05 21.07 1.12
CA GLN A 12 -7.46 21.27 0.84
C GLN A 12 -7.84 20.62 -0.50
N ALA A 13 -8.75 19.64 -0.47
CA ALA A 13 -9.15 18.86 -1.66
C ALA A 13 -10.58 19.15 -2.13
N GLY A 14 -11.34 19.91 -1.36
CA GLY A 14 -12.76 20.17 -1.62
C GLY A 14 -13.44 20.64 -0.33
N LYS A 15 -14.73 20.97 -0.38
CA LYS A 15 -15.42 21.47 0.83
C LYS A 15 -15.47 20.39 1.92
N GLY A 16 -14.66 20.56 2.96
CA GLY A 16 -14.56 19.61 4.08
C GLY A 16 -13.68 18.39 3.80
N GLU A 17 -12.96 18.36 2.69
CA GLU A 17 -12.09 17.25 2.30
C GLU A 17 -10.62 17.67 2.35
N VAL A 18 -9.79 16.80 2.91
CA VAL A 18 -8.35 17.01 3.07
C VAL A 18 -7.61 15.78 2.58
N TYR A 19 -6.64 15.99 1.68
CA TYR A 19 -5.75 14.92 1.23
C TYR A 19 -4.42 14.98 1.98
N VAL A 20 -3.93 13.81 2.38
CA VAL A 20 -2.63 13.65 3.05
C VAL A 20 -1.68 12.92 2.11
N CYS A 21 -0.63 13.60 1.68
CA CYS A 21 0.35 13.05 0.75
C CYS A 21 1.68 13.83 0.81
N SER A 22 2.69 13.34 0.11
CA SER A 22 3.95 14.06 -0.06
C SER A 22 3.74 15.38 -0.83
N HIS A 23 4.59 16.38 -0.60
CA HIS A 23 4.51 17.66 -1.32
C HIS A 23 4.64 17.49 -2.84
N ARG A 24 5.47 16.54 -3.29
CA ARG A 24 5.62 16.23 -4.71
C ARG A 24 4.32 15.71 -5.32
N ALA A 25 3.63 14.80 -4.62
CA ALA A 25 2.35 14.27 -5.07
C ALA A 25 1.27 15.35 -5.12
N ALA A 26 1.17 16.20 -4.09
CA ALA A 26 0.22 17.30 -4.07
C ALA A 26 0.46 18.28 -5.22
N ARG A 27 1.74 18.61 -5.49
CA ARG A 27 2.10 19.45 -6.64
C ARG A 27 1.70 18.81 -7.96
N ASN A 28 1.97 17.51 -8.15
CA ASN A 28 1.56 16.78 -9.35
C ASN A 28 0.04 16.73 -9.51
N MET A 29 -0.70 16.52 -8.41
CA MET A 29 -2.16 16.56 -8.38
C MET A 29 -2.69 17.95 -8.78
N SER A 30 -2.00 19.02 -8.38
CA SER A 30 -2.38 20.38 -8.76
C SER A 30 -2.22 20.72 -10.25
N PHE A 31 -1.37 19.98 -10.96
CA PHE A 31 -1.25 20.07 -12.42
C PHE A 31 -2.28 19.22 -13.17
N GLN A 32 -3.07 18.45 -12.44
CA GLN A 32 -4.09 17.52 -12.96
C GLN A 32 -5.51 17.92 -12.51
N ASP A 33 -5.68 19.16 -12.04
CA ASP A 33 -6.95 19.71 -11.55
C ASP A 33 -7.56 18.94 -10.37
N ILE A 34 -6.76 18.16 -9.65
CA ILE A 34 -7.18 17.40 -8.45
C ILE A 34 -7.09 18.26 -7.20
N LEU A 35 -6.01 19.04 -7.07
CA LEU A 35 -5.82 20.00 -5.98
C LEU A 35 -5.69 21.40 -6.55
N MET A 36 -6.21 22.38 -5.82
CA MET A 36 -6.23 23.78 -6.27
C MET A 36 -5.51 24.68 -5.26
N PRO A 37 -5.04 25.87 -5.68
CA PRO A 37 -4.89 26.35 -7.07
C PRO A 37 -3.84 25.58 -7.90
N TRP A 38 -3.96 25.68 -9.23
CA TRP A 38 -3.04 25.05 -10.18
C TRP A 38 -1.57 25.40 -9.88
N GLY A 39 -0.72 24.37 -9.75
CA GLY A 39 0.72 24.49 -9.46
C GLY A 39 1.09 24.90 -8.03
N LYS A 40 0.12 25.30 -7.19
CA LYS A 40 0.34 25.73 -5.80
C LYS A 40 -0.82 25.23 -4.93
N PRO A 41 -0.89 23.92 -4.63
CA PRO A 41 -1.97 23.36 -3.82
C PRO A 41 -1.99 24.00 -2.43
N GLU A 42 -3.19 24.21 -1.88
CA GLU A 42 -3.37 24.84 -0.57
C GLU A 42 -2.99 23.90 0.57
N LEU A 43 -1.83 24.14 1.17
CA LEU A 43 -1.34 23.43 2.35
C LEU A 43 -2.00 23.99 3.62
N LEU A 44 -2.69 23.13 4.37
CA LEU A 44 -3.35 23.47 5.63
C LEU A 44 -2.44 23.22 6.84
N LEU A 45 -1.71 22.10 6.81
CA LEU A 45 -0.83 21.65 7.89
C LEU A 45 0.27 20.75 7.32
N GLU A 46 1.47 20.86 7.87
CA GLU A 46 2.56 19.92 7.64
C GLU A 46 2.69 18.96 8.83
N VAL A 47 2.88 17.68 8.55
CA VAL A 47 3.04 16.62 9.54
C VAL A 47 4.17 15.67 9.15
N THR A 48 4.78 15.03 10.13
CA THR A 48 5.70 13.92 9.88
C THR A 48 4.95 12.59 9.81
N GLY A 49 5.55 11.58 9.18
CA GLY A 49 4.96 10.24 9.20
C GLY A 49 4.86 9.66 10.61
N GLN A 50 5.79 10.03 11.50
CA GLN A 50 5.77 9.67 12.91
C GLN A 50 4.51 10.18 13.62
N ASP A 51 4.07 11.41 13.32
CA ASP A 51 2.85 12.00 13.91
C ASP A 51 1.58 11.22 13.54
N MET A 52 1.62 10.49 12.41
CA MET A 52 0.46 9.78 11.87
C MET A 52 0.41 8.30 12.25
N LEU A 53 1.46 7.74 12.83
CA LEU A 53 1.49 6.32 13.21
C LEU A 53 0.36 5.98 14.20
N GLY A 54 -0.33 4.87 13.93
CA GLY A 54 -1.48 4.45 14.73
C GLY A 54 -2.79 5.16 14.42
N THR A 55 -2.82 6.06 13.43
CA THR A 55 -4.08 6.63 12.94
C THR A 55 -4.94 5.52 12.36
N LYS A 56 -6.19 5.44 12.83
CA LYS A 56 -7.19 4.50 12.33
C LYS A 56 -7.80 5.03 11.04
N VAL A 57 -7.79 4.24 9.97
CA VAL A 57 -8.29 4.60 8.65
C VAL A 57 -9.27 3.55 8.13
N HIS A 58 -10.29 4.00 7.43
CA HIS A 58 -11.20 3.11 6.70
C HIS A 58 -10.62 2.83 5.31
N CYS A 59 -10.59 1.56 4.89
CA CYS A 59 -10.11 1.15 3.59
C CYS A 59 -11.27 0.63 2.73
N PRO A 60 -11.53 1.23 1.55
CA PRO A 60 -12.71 0.96 0.73
C PRO A 60 -13.07 -0.50 0.45
N THR A 61 -12.07 -1.35 0.25
CA THR A 61 -12.24 -2.75 -0.18
C THR A 61 -11.66 -3.77 0.80
N ALA A 62 -11.21 -3.32 1.97
CA ALA A 62 -10.62 -4.21 2.96
C ALA A 62 -11.70 -5.03 3.69
N LYS A 63 -11.33 -6.25 4.11
CA LYS A 63 -12.17 -7.09 4.98
C LYS A 63 -12.40 -6.43 6.36
N TYR A 64 -11.45 -5.61 6.81
CA TYR A 64 -11.47 -4.96 8.10
C TYR A 64 -12.18 -3.62 8.02
N ASP A 65 -13.11 -3.35 8.96
CA ASP A 65 -13.83 -2.07 9.06
C ASP A 65 -12.88 -0.87 9.14
N ALA A 66 -11.71 -1.07 9.74
CA ALA A 66 -10.63 -0.11 9.77
C ALA A 66 -9.28 -0.80 9.96
N VAL A 67 -8.23 -0.12 9.50
CA VAL A 67 -6.83 -0.50 9.65
C VAL A 67 -6.03 0.68 10.23
N TYR A 68 -4.74 0.50 10.45
CA TYR A 68 -3.87 1.52 11.04
C TYR A 68 -2.75 1.96 10.10
N LEU A 69 -2.31 3.21 10.23
CA LEU A 69 -1.06 3.67 9.62
C LEU A 69 0.13 3.10 10.38
N LEU A 70 0.90 2.25 9.69
CA LEU A 70 2.06 1.53 10.21
C LEU A 70 3.35 1.93 9.47
N PRO A 71 4.53 1.78 10.10
CA PRO A 71 5.79 2.25 9.54
C PRO A 71 6.31 1.33 8.44
N LEU A 72 6.83 1.91 7.37
CA LEU A 72 7.61 1.22 6.34
C LEU A 72 8.82 2.09 5.95
N LEU A 73 10.02 1.57 6.19
CA LEU A 73 11.25 2.36 6.06
C LEU A 73 11.72 2.54 4.61
N THR A 74 11.31 1.64 3.73
CA THR A 74 11.75 1.55 2.34
C THR A 74 10.97 2.48 1.39
N ILE A 75 9.95 3.20 1.91
CA ILE A 75 9.19 4.17 1.12
C ILE A 75 10.14 5.26 0.59
N LYS A 76 10.02 5.53 -0.71
CA LYS A 76 10.69 6.64 -1.37
C LYS A 76 9.70 7.80 -1.52
N MET A 77 9.99 8.94 -0.90
CA MET A 77 9.09 10.11 -0.87
C MET A 77 8.98 10.83 -2.22
N ASP A 78 9.87 10.50 -3.15
CA ASP A 78 9.92 10.95 -4.53
C ASP A 78 9.13 10.05 -5.50
N LYS A 79 8.41 9.02 -5.01
CA LYS A 79 7.56 8.15 -5.81
C LYS A 79 6.13 8.08 -5.26
N GLY A 80 5.15 8.21 -6.14
CA GLY A 80 3.74 8.15 -5.76
C GLY A 80 3.38 9.21 -4.72
N THR A 81 2.52 8.85 -3.77
CA THR A 81 2.01 9.76 -2.74
C THR A 81 2.82 9.78 -1.44
N GLY A 82 3.82 8.90 -1.31
CA GLY A 82 4.49 8.62 -0.03
C GLY A 82 3.65 7.81 0.96
N VAL A 83 2.40 7.44 0.60
CA VAL A 83 1.51 6.57 1.39
C VAL A 83 1.27 5.30 0.57
N VAL A 84 1.59 4.14 1.14
CA VAL A 84 1.51 2.85 0.42
C VAL A 84 0.47 1.95 1.07
N THR A 85 -0.36 1.28 0.28
CA THR A 85 -1.32 0.27 0.77
C THR A 85 -0.58 -0.96 1.28
N SER A 86 -1.19 -1.73 2.18
CA SER A 86 -0.62 -2.99 2.70
C SER A 86 -1.50 -4.17 2.29
N VAL A 87 -0.95 -5.10 1.51
CA VAL A 87 -1.60 -6.34 1.05
C VAL A 87 -0.64 -7.52 1.26
N PRO A 88 -0.39 -7.92 2.52
CA PRO A 88 0.71 -8.84 2.85
C PRO A 88 0.47 -10.31 2.42
N SER A 89 -0.70 -10.63 1.86
CA SER A 89 -0.96 -11.93 1.21
C SER A 89 -0.24 -12.06 -0.13
N ASP A 90 -0.06 -10.95 -0.86
CA ASP A 90 0.37 -10.94 -2.27
C ASP A 90 1.55 -10.00 -2.55
N SER A 91 1.90 -9.12 -1.60
CA SER A 91 3.07 -8.24 -1.65
C SER A 91 4.15 -8.69 -0.64
N PRO A 92 5.31 -9.18 -1.12
CA PRO A 92 6.41 -9.62 -0.25
C PRO A 92 6.97 -8.53 0.67
N ASP A 93 7.08 -7.29 0.18
CA ASP A 93 7.52 -6.15 0.99
C ASP A 93 6.55 -5.89 2.15
N ASP A 94 5.24 -5.96 1.87
CA ASP A 94 4.20 -5.80 2.89
C ASP A 94 4.24 -6.95 3.89
N TYR A 95 4.43 -8.19 3.42
CA TYR A 95 4.56 -9.37 4.28
C TYR A 95 5.74 -9.22 5.23
N ALA A 96 6.93 -8.90 4.72
CA ALA A 96 8.11 -8.77 5.55
C ALA A 96 7.99 -7.62 6.57
N ALA A 97 7.44 -6.47 6.16
CA ALA A 97 7.21 -5.35 7.08
C ALA A 97 6.15 -5.67 8.15
N PHE A 98 5.05 -6.32 7.76
CA PHE A 98 4.01 -6.76 8.68
C PHE A 98 4.55 -7.78 9.69
N MET A 99 5.32 -8.78 9.22
CA MET A 99 5.93 -9.79 10.09
C MET A 99 7.03 -9.23 11.00
N ASP A 100 7.75 -8.20 10.57
CA ASP A 100 8.64 -7.46 11.47
C ASP A 100 7.84 -6.80 12.61
N LEU A 101 6.71 -6.17 12.30
CA LEU A 101 5.81 -5.60 13.30
C LEU A 101 5.05 -6.66 14.11
N MET A 102 5.12 -7.95 13.76
CA MET A 102 4.65 -9.03 14.64
C MET A 102 5.63 -9.34 15.79
N LYS A 103 6.87 -8.84 15.74
CA LYS A 103 7.88 -9.01 16.79
C LYS A 103 7.79 -7.87 17.82
N PRO A 104 7.64 -8.14 19.14
CA PRO A 104 7.47 -7.10 20.16
C PRO A 104 8.55 -6.01 20.15
N GLY A 105 9.84 -6.39 20.09
CA GLY A 105 10.93 -5.41 20.09
C GLY A 105 10.96 -4.49 18.87
N LYS A 106 10.40 -4.92 17.73
CA LYS A 106 10.24 -4.05 16.55
C LYS A 106 9.08 -3.08 16.74
N ARG A 107 7.96 -3.54 17.31
CA ARG A 107 6.83 -2.66 17.64
C ARG A 107 7.24 -1.56 18.62
N GLU A 108 7.90 -1.94 19.71
CA GLU A 108 8.37 -1.02 20.74
C GLU A 108 9.32 0.05 20.18
N HIS A 109 10.23 -0.33 19.28
CA HIS A 109 11.15 0.61 18.63
C HIS A 109 10.43 1.73 17.87
N PHE A 110 9.28 1.44 17.25
CA PHE A 110 8.48 2.42 16.49
C PHE A 110 7.30 3.00 17.28
N GLY A 111 7.14 2.63 18.56
CA GLY A 111 5.99 3.06 19.37
C GLY A 111 4.65 2.48 18.89
N ILE A 112 4.66 1.31 18.24
CA ILE A 112 3.46 0.65 17.70
C ILE A 112 2.81 -0.21 18.78
N LYS A 113 1.49 -0.05 18.96
CA LYS A 113 0.73 -0.88 19.90
C LYS A 113 0.43 -2.27 19.30
N SER A 114 0.40 -3.29 20.13
CA SER A 114 0.00 -4.66 19.74
C SER A 114 -1.37 -4.69 19.06
N GLU A 115 -2.34 -3.94 19.60
CA GLU A 115 -3.72 -3.84 19.09
C GLU A 115 -3.82 -3.28 17.66
N TRP A 116 -2.77 -2.65 17.13
CA TRP A 116 -2.72 -2.13 15.76
C TRP A 116 -2.27 -3.17 14.73
N VAL A 117 -1.77 -4.33 15.18
CA VAL A 117 -1.13 -5.34 14.32
C VAL A 117 -1.67 -6.74 14.60
N GLU A 118 -1.64 -7.18 15.86
CA GLU A 118 -1.96 -8.57 16.25
C GLU A 118 -3.36 -9.06 15.86
N PRO A 119 -4.42 -8.21 15.88
CA PRO A 119 -5.75 -8.64 15.43
C PRO A 119 -5.90 -8.83 13.92
N PHE A 120 -4.91 -8.43 13.12
CA PHE A 120 -4.98 -8.46 11.67
C PHE A 120 -4.32 -9.73 11.14
N GLU A 121 -5.11 -10.59 10.51
CA GLU A 121 -4.63 -11.77 9.80
C GLU A 121 -4.40 -11.47 8.32
N LEU A 122 -3.56 -12.29 7.68
CA LEU A 122 -3.40 -12.28 6.23
C LEU A 122 -4.73 -12.67 5.58
N VAL A 123 -5.18 -11.87 4.61
CA VAL A 123 -6.43 -12.12 3.90
C VAL A 123 -6.11 -12.68 2.52
N PRO A 124 -6.40 -13.97 2.24
CA PRO A 124 -6.20 -14.52 0.90
C PRO A 124 -7.18 -13.85 -0.07
N ILE A 125 -6.64 -13.23 -1.13
CA ILE A 125 -7.44 -12.53 -2.14
C ILE A 125 -7.15 -12.98 -3.59
N ILE A 126 -6.01 -13.61 -3.83
CA ILE A 126 -5.61 -14.17 -5.11
C ILE A 126 -5.09 -15.58 -4.90
N ASP A 127 -5.57 -16.50 -5.74
CA ASP A 127 -5.01 -17.85 -5.86
C ASP A 127 -4.12 -17.87 -7.10
N VAL A 128 -2.88 -18.35 -6.96
CA VAL A 128 -1.89 -18.40 -8.04
C VAL A 128 -1.01 -19.64 -7.93
N GLU A 129 -0.74 -20.29 -9.05
CA GLU A 129 0.19 -21.42 -9.09
C GLU A 129 1.64 -20.93 -9.05
N ILE A 130 2.40 -21.39 -8.06
CA ILE A 130 3.84 -21.15 -7.89
C ILE A 130 4.49 -22.50 -7.61
N ASP A 131 5.57 -22.81 -8.36
CA ASP A 131 6.28 -24.10 -8.27
C ASP A 131 5.41 -25.34 -8.44
N GLY A 132 4.32 -25.24 -9.23
CA GLY A 132 3.40 -26.34 -9.50
C GLY A 132 2.34 -26.58 -8.42
N GLU A 133 2.28 -25.73 -7.39
CA GLU A 133 1.27 -25.78 -6.33
C GLU A 133 0.45 -24.50 -6.27
N MET A 134 -0.84 -24.63 -5.93
CA MET A 134 -1.72 -23.48 -5.77
C MET A 134 -1.43 -22.76 -4.45
N GLN A 135 -1.00 -21.50 -4.53
CA GLN A 135 -0.73 -20.64 -3.39
C GLN A 135 -1.86 -19.61 -3.22
N THR A 136 -2.40 -19.53 -2.00
CA THR A 136 -3.45 -18.55 -1.60
C THR A 136 -2.86 -17.36 -0.82
N LEU A 137 -1.58 -17.47 -0.44
CA LEU A 137 -0.77 -16.46 0.27
C LEU A 137 0.62 -16.41 -0.40
N ALA A 138 0.66 -15.99 -1.66
CA ALA A 138 1.84 -16.02 -2.51
C ALA A 138 3.06 -15.32 -1.88
N ALA A 139 2.85 -14.15 -1.27
CA ALA A 139 3.93 -13.40 -0.63
C ALA A 139 4.54 -14.16 0.55
N LYS A 140 3.68 -14.74 1.41
CA LYS A 140 4.12 -15.58 2.52
C LYS A 140 4.96 -16.76 2.01
N TYR A 141 4.45 -17.50 1.03
CA TYR A 141 5.13 -18.65 0.45
C TYR A 141 6.52 -18.27 -0.08
N MET A 142 6.61 -17.22 -0.89
CA MET A 142 7.87 -16.80 -1.48
C MET A 142 8.87 -16.26 -0.44
N CYS A 143 8.39 -15.49 0.55
CA CYS A 143 9.24 -15.01 1.63
C CYS A 143 9.79 -16.16 2.49
N GLU A 144 8.98 -17.16 2.82
CA GLU A 144 9.42 -18.34 3.57
C GLU A 144 10.40 -19.19 2.75
N LYS A 145 10.10 -19.43 1.46
CA LYS A 145 10.97 -20.18 0.53
C LYS A 145 12.35 -19.54 0.38
N LEU A 146 12.42 -18.22 0.24
CA LEU A 146 13.67 -17.48 0.09
C LEU A 146 14.36 -17.17 1.44
N GLY A 147 13.72 -17.52 2.56
CA GLY A 147 14.23 -17.29 3.90
C GLY A 147 14.40 -15.80 4.22
N VAL A 148 13.40 -14.98 3.87
CA VAL A 148 13.32 -13.56 4.24
C VAL A 148 13.12 -13.44 5.75
N GLN A 149 13.97 -12.64 6.41
CA GLN A 149 13.99 -12.43 7.86
C GLN A 149 13.44 -11.07 8.26
N SER A 150 13.57 -10.06 7.38
CA SER A 150 13.11 -8.70 7.64
C SER A 150 12.86 -7.91 6.37
N GLN A 151 12.20 -6.75 6.50
CA GLN A 151 11.99 -5.79 5.40
C GLN A 151 13.30 -5.19 4.82
N LYS A 152 14.47 -5.56 5.36
CA LYS A 152 15.79 -5.13 4.89
C LYS A 152 16.45 -6.10 3.92
N ASP A 153 15.86 -7.27 3.69
CA ASP A 153 16.43 -8.30 2.80
C ASP A 153 16.10 -8.01 1.33
N THR A 154 16.58 -6.86 0.83
CA THR A 154 16.12 -6.25 -0.44
C THR A 154 16.28 -7.15 -1.66
N GLU A 155 17.37 -7.93 -1.75
CA GLU A 155 17.60 -8.84 -2.88
C GLU A 155 16.56 -9.96 -2.95
N LYS A 156 16.31 -10.62 -1.81
CA LYS A 156 15.32 -11.69 -1.68
C LYS A 156 13.90 -11.16 -1.86
N LEU A 157 13.63 -9.96 -1.35
CA LEU A 157 12.34 -9.29 -1.51
C LEU A 157 12.07 -8.94 -2.97
N GLN A 158 13.08 -8.49 -3.71
CA GLN A 158 12.94 -8.22 -5.14
C GLN A 158 12.64 -9.51 -5.92
N GLU A 159 13.35 -10.60 -5.63
CA GLU A 159 13.06 -11.90 -6.26
C GLU A 159 11.64 -12.38 -5.94
N ALA A 160 11.22 -12.31 -4.68
CA ALA A 160 9.86 -12.65 -4.27
C ALA A 160 8.82 -11.77 -4.99
N HIS A 161 9.07 -10.47 -5.07
CA HIS A 161 8.18 -9.48 -5.67
C HIS A 161 7.97 -9.77 -7.15
N ASP A 162 9.06 -10.03 -7.89
CA ASP A 162 8.99 -10.29 -9.33
C ASP A 162 8.16 -11.54 -9.64
N VAL A 163 8.31 -12.59 -8.83
CA VAL A 163 7.50 -13.82 -8.95
C VAL A 163 6.03 -13.54 -8.62
N CYS A 164 5.74 -12.96 -7.46
CA CYS A 164 4.37 -12.70 -7.01
C CYS A 164 3.63 -11.75 -7.97
N TYR A 165 4.28 -10.67 -8.39
CA TYR A 165 3.68 -9.66 -9.27
C TYR A 165 3.39 -10.22 -10.66
N LYS A 166 4.38 -10.89 -11.28
CA LYS A 166 4.24 -11.44 -12.63
C LYS A 166 3.19 -12.55 -12.65
N LEU A 167 3.31 -13.56 -11.79
CA LEU A 167 2.39 -14.70 -11.78
C LEU A 167 1.01 -14.28 -11.29
N GLY A 168 0.92 -13.42 -10.27
CA GLY A 168 -0.36 -12.90 -9.77
C GLY A 168 -1.12 -12.13 -10.85
N PHE A 169 -0.45 -11.32 -11.67
CA PHE A 169 -1.09 -10.60 -12.75
C PHE A 169 -1.47 -11.52 -13.94
N ASP A 170 -0.55 -12.38 -14.38
CA ASP A 170 -0.72 -13.18 -15.59
C ASP A 170 -1.59 -14.42 -15.39
N LYS A 171 -1.50 -15.06 -14.21
CA LYS A 171 -2.10 -16.35 -13.89
C LYS A 171 -3.00 -16.34 -12.66
N GLY A 172 -2.98 -15.27 -11.86
CA GLY A 172 -3.77 -15.19 -10.64
C GLY A 172 -5.28 -15.17 -10.92
N THR A 173 -6.02 -15.83 -10.03
CA THR A 173 -7.49 -15.82 -9.99
C THR A 173 -7.96 -15.20 -8.68
N MET A 174 -8.91 -14.27 -8.74
CA MET A 174 -9.49 -13.65 -7.55
C MET A 174 -10.16 -14.72 -6.67
N SER A 175 -9.78 -14.84 -5.40
CA SER A 175 -10.38 -15.79 -4.45
C SER A 175 -11.37 -15.13 -3.47
N ALA A 176 -11.37 -13.80 -3.42
CA ALA A 176 -12.28 -12.98 -2.61
C ALA A 176 -12.81 -11.75 -3.36
N GLY A 177 -13.75 -11.05 -2.73
CA GLY A 177 -14.34 -9.82 -3.23
C GLY A 177 -15.38 -10.00 -4.35
N PRO A 178 -15.89 -8.90 -4.92
CA PRO A 178 -17.00 -8.91 -5.88
C PRO A 178 -16.68 -9.61 -7.21
N PHE A 179 -15.39 -9.79 -7.53
CA PHE A 179 -14.95 -10.44 -8.77
C PHE A 179 -14.32 -11.82 -8.52
N LYS A 180 -14.67 -12.48 -7.41
CA LYS A 180 -14.24 -13.84 -7.10
C LYS A 180 -14.45 -14.78 -8.29
N GLY A 181 -13.46 -15.63 -8.56
CA GLY A 181 -13.43 -16.59 -9.67
C GLY A 181 -12.97 -15.99 -11.01
N GLN A 182 -12.70 -14.69 -11.09
CA GLN A 182 -12.21 -14.07 -12.32
C GLN A 182 -10.68 -13.96 -12.35
N PRO A 183 -10.06 -13.99 -13.55
CA PRO A 183 -8.64 -13.68 -13.69
C PRO A 183 -8.32 -12.25 -13.21
N VAL A 184 -7.21 -12.09 -12.50
CA VAL A 184 -6.75 -10.80 -11.93
C VAL A 184 -6.67 -9.72 -13.00
N LYS A 185 -6.14 -10.04 -14.18
CA LYS A 185 -6.04 -9.11 -15.32
C LYS A 185 -7.38 -8.48 -15.72
N LYS A 186 -8.47 -9.25 -15.65
CA LYS A 186 -9.83 -8.77 -15.93
C LYS A 186 -10.40 -8.00 -14.74
N ALA A 187 -10.31 -8.58 -13.55
CA ALA A 187 -10.83 -7.98 -12.31
C ALA A 187 -10.20 -6.61 -12.02
N LYS A 188 -8.92 -6.41 -12.33
CA LYS A 188 -8.18 -5.14 -12.15
C LYS A 188 -8.90 -3.95 -12.82
N LEU A 189 -9.34 -4.12 -14.06
CA LEU A 189 -10.03 -3.06 -14.80
C LEU A 189 -11.41 -2.77 -14.22
N GLN A 190 -12.11 -3.82 -13.76
CA GLN A 190 -13.43 -3.70 -13.16
C GLN A 190 -13.35 -3.03 -11.78
N PHE A 191 -12.38 -3.40 -10.94
CA PHE A 191 -12.13 -2.73 -9.66
C PHE A 191 -11.80 -1.26 -9.86
N ARG A 192 -10.92 -0.91 -10.81
CA ARG A 192 -10.61 0.49 -11.12
C ARG A 192 -11.87 1.28 -11.48
N ALA A 193 -12.71 0.75 -12.37
CA ALA A 193 -13.94 1.42 -12.77
C ALA A 193 -14.92 1.57 -11.59
N GLN A 194 -15.10 0.52 -10.80
CA GLN A 194 -15.98 0.51 -9.64
C GLN A 194 -15.55 1.54 -8.58
N MET A 195 -14.28 1.51 -8.16
CA MET A 195 -13.77 2.41 -7.13
C MET A 195 -13.85 3.89 -7.54
N ILE A 196 -13.65 4.19 -8.83
CA ILE A 196 -13.82 5.55 -9.36
C ILE A 196 -15.30 5.94 -9.35
N SER A 197 -16.19 5.05 -9.81
CA SER A 197 -17.63 5.30 -9.81
C SER A 197 -18.19 5.53 -8.40
N ASP A 198 -17.61 4.84 -7.40
CA ASP A 198 -18.03 4.95 -6.00
C ASP A 198 -17.40 6.15 -5.27
N GLY A 199 -16.57 6.95 -5.96
CA GLY A 199 -15.86 8.09 -5.36
C GLY A 199 -14.77 7.69 -4.36
N GLN A 200 -14.36 6.42 -4.37
CA GLN A 200 -13.36 5.86 -3.44
C GLN A 200 -11.94 5.89 -4.01
N ALA A 201 -11.78 6.23 -5.28
CA ALA A 201 -10.49 6.44 -5.94
C ALA A 201 -10.62 7.44 -7.09
N PHE A 202 -9.50 8.01 -7.49
CA PHE A 202 -9.38 8.85 -8.69
C PHE A 202 -8.08 8.50 -9.43
N LEU A 203 -7.99 8.96 -10.68
CA LEU A 203 -6.77 8.76 -11.48
C LEU A 203 -5.72 9.78 -11.08
N TYR A 204 -4.51 9.29 -10.82
CA TYR A 204 -3.32 10.09 -10.59
C TYR A 204 -2.25 9.63 -11.58
N SER A 205 -1.69 10.59 -12.32
CA SER A 205 -0.58 10.36 -13.24
C SER A 205 0.70 10.95 -12.68
N GLU A 206 1.81 10.27 -12.94
CA GLU A 206 3.15 10.71 -12.57
C GLU A 206 4.10 10.43 -13.73
N ILE A 207 5.14 11.24 -13.87
CA ILE A 207 6.19 11.00 -14.86
C ILE A 207 7.03 9.83 -14.34
N ASP A 208 7.30 8.86 -15.21
CA ASP A 208 8.19 7.75 -14.89
C ASP A 208 9.65 8.19 -15.06
N GLY A 209 10.41 8.23 -13.96
CA GLY A 209 11.82 8.68 -13.93
C GLY A 209 12.04 10.12 -13.45
N GLU A 210 13.32 10.51 -13.31
CA GLU A 210 13.71 11.89 -13.04
C GLU A 210 13.59 12.70 -14.35
N MET A 211 12.98 13.89 -14.30
CA MET A 211 13.13 14.85 -15.40
C MET A 211 14.59 15.33 -15.40
N GLN A 212 15.37 14.93 -16.41
CA GLN A 212 16.69 15.48 -16.70
C GLN A 212 16.61 16.97 -17.09
#